data_AF-A0AAI9ZKS6-F1
#
_entry.id   AF-A0AAI9ZKS6-F1
#
_cell.length_a   1.000
_cell.length_b   1.000
_cell.length_c   1.000
_cell.angle_alpha   90.00
_cell.angle_beta   90.00
_cell.angle_gamma   90.00
#
_symmetry.space_group_name_H-M   'P 1'
#
loop_
_entity.id
_entity.type
_entity.pdbx_description
1 polymer ?
#
loop_
_entity_poly.entity_id
_entity_poly.type
_entity_poly.pdbx_seq_one_letter_code
_entity_poly.pdbx_strand_id
1 'polypeptide(L)'
;MGKFGNALKAGQSAIELGRNVQGFAGAASEFRSADKAEMGRQAGRGVFNEGAATGKTMGKTWLKTFEVVPRLVCRGLQFLFALIACGFYGNRVDADRKANDGFSPEWIFAITVAGASAVTAVLFVATTPLGAIPYVGSRIKIFKTYRAFAWDFVLFVSWIVAFGIFAAIFLHRESDNSYKGSRTSVMKVAVWIDLVNAIFWFISGVYGCIKTFLGDKTDAMTDKIGQKLFEKKQAKDVPVKEAGYAESV
;
A
#
# COMPACT_ATOMS: atom_id res chain seq x y z
N MET A 1 21.58 -57.72 -24.64
CA MET A 1 20.49 -57.34 -23.72
C MET A 1 19.66 -56.20 -24.33
N GLY A 2 18.80 -56.44 -25.33
CA GLY A 2 18.17 -55.34 -26.09
C GLY A 2 16.72 -55.54 -26.57
N LYS A 3 16.11 -56.71 -26.36
CA LYS A 3 14.73 -56.98 -26.80
C LYS A 3 13.69 -56.95 -25.67
N PHE A 4 14.12 -57.10 -24.41
CA PHE A 4 13.22 -57.12 -23.25
C PHE A 4 12.80 -55.73 -22.76
N GLY A 5 13.65 -54.70 -22.94
CA GLY A 5 13.35 -53.33 -22.50
C GLY A 5 12.29 -52.60 -23.35
N ASN A 6 12.21 -52.92 -24.65
CA ASN A 6 11.26 -52.28 -25.55
C ASN A 6 9.83 -52.85 -25.40
N ALA A 7 9.69 -54.13 -25.07
CA ALA A 7 8.38 -54.74 -24.81
C ALA A 7 7.73 -54.23 -23.50
N LEU A 8 8.54 -53.98 -22.46
CA LEU A 8 8.06 -53.40 -21.20
C LEU A 8 7.58 -51.95 -21.37
N LYS A 9 8.28 -51.14 -22.18
CA LYS A 9 7.85 -49.77 -22.50
C LYS A 9 6.54 -49.74 -23.30
N ALA A 10 6.39 -50.62 -24.30
CA ALA A 10 5.16 -50.71 -25.09
C ALA A 10 3.96 -51.19 -24.24
N GLY A 11 4.18 -52.13 -23.31
CA GLY A 11 3.16 -52.58 -22.37
C GLY A 11 2.70 -51.48 -21.40
N GLN A 12 3.61 -50.63 -20.92
CA GLN A 12 3.27 -49.50 -20.07
C GLN A 12 2.46 -48.42 -20.82
N SER A 13 2.83 -48.11 -22.06
CA SER A 13 2.09 -47.14 -22.87
C SER A 13 0.69 -47.62 -23.25
N ALA A 14 0.50 -48.92 -23.51
CA ALA A 14 -0.82 -49.49 -23.80
C ALA A 14 -1.74 -49.49 -22.56
N ILE A 15 -1.18 -49.72 -21.37
CA ILE A 15 -1.92 -49.68 -20.10
C ILE A 15 -2.31 -48.23 -19.74
N GLU A 16 -1.45 -47.24 -19.99
CA GLU A 16 -1.79 -45.82 -19.84
C GLU A 16 -2.87 -45.38 -20.83
N LEU A 17 -2.81 -45.83 -22.08
CA LEU A 17 -3.84 -45.53 -23.07
C LEU A 17 -5.19 -46.16 -22.69
N GLY A 18 -5.18 -47.41 -22.19
CA GLY A 18 -6.38 -48.09 -21.69
C GLY A 18 -7.02 -47.39 -20.50
N ARG A 19 -6.23 -46.87 -19.56
CA ARG A 19 -6.70 -46.06 -18.42
C ARG A 19 -7.30 -44.72 -18.86
N ASN A 20 -6.67 -44.05 -19.82
CA ASN A 20 -7.17 -42.78 -20.36
C ASN A 20 -8.48 -42.94 -21.14
N VAL A 21 -8.64 -44.03 -21.89
CA VAL A 21 -9.87 -44.31 -22.65
C VAL A 21 -11.02 -44.70 -21.73
N GLN A 22 -10.78 -45.49 -20.67
CA GLN A 22 -11.81 -45.76 -19.64
C GLN A 22 -12.20 -44.49 -18.87
N GLY A 23 -11.24 -43.59 -18.58
CA GLY A 23 -11.52 -42.28 -17.99
C GLY A 23 -12.34 -41.38 -18.92
N PHE A 24 -12.05 -41.36 -20.22
CA PHE A 24 -12.81 -40.60 -21.21
C PHE A 24 -14.22 -41.15 -21.44
N ALA A 25 -14.39 -42.48 -21.45
CA ALA A 25 -15.70 -43.12 -21.55
C ALA A 25 -16.56 -42.89 -20.30
N GLY A 26 -15.95 -42.93 -19.12
CA GLY A 26 -16.59 -42.56 -17.84
C GLY A 26 -17.05 -41.10 -17.84
N ALA A 27 -16.16 -40.18 -18.21
CA ALA A 27 -16.46 -38.75 -18.29
C ALA A 27 -17.55 -38.43 -19.34
N ALA A 28 -17.55 -39.12 -20.49
CA ALA A 28 -18.58 -38.95 -21.52
C ALA A 28 -19.95 -39.51 -21.08
N SER A 29 -19.97 -40.59 -20.30
CA SER A 29 -21.21 -41.14 -19.72
C SER A 29 -21.79 -40.23 -18.63
N GLU A 30 -20.94 -39.63 -17.78
CA GLU A 30 -21.33 -38.63 -16.79
C GLU A 30 -21.84 -37.33 -17.46
N PHE A 31 -21.24 -36.91 -18.57
CA PHE A 31 -21.72 -35.76 -19.36
C PHE A 31 -23.09 -35.99 -20.01
N ARG A 32 -23.44 -37.25 -20.28
CA ARG A 32 -24.73 -37.62 -20.88
C ARG A 32 -25.83 -37.82 -19.84
N SER A 33 -25.47 -38.18 -18.61
CA SER A 33 -26.38 -38.27 -17.45
C SER A 33 -26.51 -36.96 -16.66
N ALA A 34 -25.61 -35.99 -16.87
CA ALA A 34 -25.71 -34.67 -16.27
C ALA A 34 -26.91 -33.92 -16.86
N ASP A 35 -27.95 -33.74 -16.04
CA ASP A 35 -29.15 -33.00 -16.40
C ASP A 35 -28.75 -31.57 -16.85
N LYS A 36 -29.11 -31.19 -18.08
CA LYS A 36 -28.73 -29.89 -18.68
C LYS A 36 -29.20 -28.71 -17.83
N ALA A 37 -30.29 -28.90 -17.07
CA ALA A 37 -30.80 -27.93 -16.11
C ALA A 37 -29.89 -27.74 -14.88
N GLU A 38 -29.27 -28.82 -14.41
CA GLU A 38 -28.36 -28.81 -13.25
C GLU A 38 -26.97 -28.31 -13.64
N MET A 39 -26.49 -28.67 -14.84
CA MET A 39 -25.32 -28.06 -15.46
C MET A 39 -25.50 -26.54 -15.67
N GLY A 40 -26.68 -26.11 -16.14
CA GLY A 40 -27.00 -24.69 -16.30
C GLY A 40 -27.02 -23.93 -14.97
N ARG A 41 -27.53 -24.55 -13.90
CA ARG A 41 -27.51 -23.97 -12.54
C ARG A 41 -26.10 -23.92 -11.94
N GLN A 42 -25.27 -24.95 -12.13
CA GLN A 42 -23.87 -24.94 -11.67
C GLN A 42 -23.01 -23.96 -12.47
N ALA A 43 -23.16 -23.92 -13.80
CA ALA A 43 -22.48 -22.96 -14.66
C ALA A 43 -22.91 -21.52 -14.32
N GLY A 44 -24.20 -21.27 -14.11
CA GLY A 44 -24.71 -19.97 -13.67
C GLY A 44 -24.18 -19.54 -12.30
N ARG A 45 -24.07 -20.47 -11.33
CA ARG A 45 -23.44 -20.20 -10.03
C ARG A 45 -21.94 -19.97 -10.14
N GLY A 46 -21.25 -20.70 -11.01
CA GLY A 46 -19.82 -20.52 -11.31
C GLY A 46 -19.55 -19.13 -11.87
N VAL A 47 -20.25 -18.75 -12.94
CA VAL A 47 -20.15 -17.43 -13.58
C VAL A 47 -20.55 -16.30 -12.62
N PHE A 48 -21.55 -16.51 -11.77
CA PHE A 48 -21.91 -15.52 -10.74
C PHE A 48 -20.86 -15.40 -9.63
N ASN A 49 -20.26 -16.51 -9.16
CA ASN A 49 -19.18 -16.47 -8.18
C ASN A 49 -17.91 -15.85 -8.76
N GLU A 50 -17.60 -16.13 -10.02
CA GLU A 50 -16.46 -15.58 -10.75
C GLU A 50 -16.66 -14.09 -11.06
N GLY A 51 -17.88 -13.69 -11.43
CA GLY A 51 -18.30 -12.30 -11.57
C GLY A 51 -18.30 -11.54 -10.24
N ALA A 52 -18.72 -12.18 -9.14
CA ALA A 52 -18.64 -11.60 -7.80
C ALA A 52 -17.21 -11.49 -7.29
N ALA A 53 -16.33 -12.46 -7.59
CA ALA A 53 -14.90 -12.39 -7.30
C ALA A 53 -14.20 -11.30 -8.12
N THR A 54 -14.53 -11.18 -9.40
CA THR A 54 -14.05 -10.13 -10.30
C THR A 54 -14.54 -8.77 -9.84
N GLY A 55 -15.83 -8.63 -9.51
CA GLY A 55 -16.41 -7.41 -8.97
C GLY A 55 -15.81 -6.98 -7.62
N LYS A 56 -15.55 -7.94 -6.71
CA LYS A 56 -14.81 -7.67 -5.46
C LYS A 56 -13.37 -7.23 -5.73
N THR A 57 -12.71 -7.79 -6.73
CA THR A 57 -11.32 -7.43 -7.10
C THR A 57 -11.26 -6.05 -7.74
N MET A 58 -12.19 -5.74 -8.65
CA MET A 58 -12.33 -4.43 -9.27
C MET A 58 -12.71 -3.36 -8.25
N GLY A 59 -13.64 -3.64 -7.33
CA GLY A 59 -14.03 -2.75 -6.25
C GLY A 59 -12.88 -2.46 -5.28
N LYS A 60 -12.11 -3.48 -4.87
CA LYS A 60 -10.90 -3.30 -4.07
C LYS A 60 -9.82 -2.49 -4.79
N THR A 61 -9.71 -2.65 -6.11
CA THR A 61 -8.74 -1.89 -6.93
C THR A 61 -9.12 -0.41 -6.97
N TRP A 62 -10.40 -0.09 -7.21
CA TRP A 62 -10.91 1.27 -7.19
C TRP A 62 -10.72 1.95 -5.83
N LEU A 63 -11.07 1.28 -4.73
CA LEU A 63 -10.84 1.80 -3.37
C LEU A 63 -9.35 2.04 -3.08
N LYS A 64 -8.47 1.13 -3.52
CA LYS A 64 -7.01 1.33 -3.41
C LYS A 64 -6.53 2.52 -4.21
N THR A 65 -7.05 2.75 -5.42
CA THR A 65 -6.68 3.90 -6.25
C THR A 65 -7.06 5.21 -5.55
N PHE A 66 -8.25 5.30 -4.95
CA PHE A 66 -8.67 6.47 -4.16
C PHE A 66 -7.82 6.69 -2.90
N GLU A 67 -7.21 5.64 -2.36
CA GLU A 67 -6.29 5.78 -1.22
C GLU A 67 -4.87 6.20 -1.66
N VAL A 68 -4.42 5.74 -2.83
CA VAL A 68 -3.07 5.99 -3.36
C VAL A 68 -2.94 7.41 -3.91
N VAL A 69 -3.95 7.92 -4.61
CA VAL A 69 -3.88 9.25 -5.26
C VAL A 69 -3.62 10.39 -4.25
N PRO A 70 -4.39 10.54 -3.15
CA PRO A 70 -4.13 11.58 -2.15
C PRO A 70 -2.75 11.43 -1.49
N ARG A 71 -2.29 10.20 -1.29
CA ARG A 71 -0.95 9.92 -0.75
C ARG A 71 0.13 10.42 -1.69
N LEU A 72 0.03 10.14 -2.99
CA LEU A 72 0.99 10.60 -3.98
C LEU A 72 0.99 12.12 -4.10
N VAL A 73 -0.18 12.75 -4.07
CA VAL A 73 -0.28 14.23 -4.06
C VAL A 73 0.39 14.81 -2.82
N CYS A 74 0.10 14.27 -1.63
CA CYS A 74 0.72 14.70 -0.37
C CYS A 74 2.25 14.57 -0.42
N ARG A 75 2.78 13.42 -0.88
CA ARG A 75 4.23 13.21 -1.06
C ARG A 75 4.83 14.15 -2.10
N GLY A 76 4.13 14.42 -3.19
CA GLY A 76 4.55 15.36 -4.23
C GLY A 76 4.66 16.80 -3.70
N LEU A 77 3.70 17.23 -2.88
CA LEU A 77 3.75 18.53 -2.20
C LEU A 77 4.91 18.60 -1.20
N GLN A 78 5.12 17.56 -0.39
CA GLN A 78 6.26 17.50 0.54
C GLN A 78 7.61 17.61 -0.18
N PHE A 79 7.74 16.92 -1.33
CA PHE A 79 8.92 17.01 -2.20
C PHE A 79 9.11 18.43 -2.74
N LEU A 80 8.04 19.03 -3.27
CA LEU A 80 8.10 20.37 -3.83
C LEU A 80 8.52 21.41 -2.79
N PHE A 81 7.91 21.40 -1.60
CA PHE A 81 8.28 22.31 -0.52
C PHE A 81 9.71 22.07 -0.02
N ALA A 82 10.16 20.81 0.03
CA ALA A 82 11.54 20.50 0.36
C ALA A 82 12.53 21.06 -0.67
N LEU A 83 12.24 20.98 -1.98
CA LEU A 83 13.08 21.58 -3.01
C LEU A 83 13.11 23.11 -2.91
N ILE A 84 11.97 23.75 -2.64
CA ILE A 84 11.89 25.19 -2.45
C ILE A 84 12.76 25.62 -1.26
N ALA A 85 12.68 24.90 -0.13
CA ALA A 85 13.53 25.14 1.04
C ALA A 85 15.02 24.91 0.74
N CYS A 86 15.37 23.85 0.00
CA CYS A 86 16.74 23.66 -0.50
C CYS A 86 17.22 24.84 -1.34
N GLY A 87 16.36 25.44 -2.16
CA GLY A 87 16.69 26.64 -2.92
C GLY A 87 16.98 27.85 -2.02
N PHE A 88 16.09 28.13 -1.06
CA PHE A 88 16.26 29.27 -0.14
C PHE A 88 17.50 29.13 0.74
N TYR A 89 17.65 27.99 1.40
CA TYR A 89 18.71 27.76 2.38
C TYR A 89 20.02 27.34 1.72
N GLY A 90 19.98 26.57 0.64
CA GLY A 90 21.18 26.19 -0.12
C GLY A 90 21.86 27.38 -0.79
N ASN A 91 21.10 28.36 -1.29
CA ASN A 91 21.68 29.60 -1.79
C ASN A 91 22.42 30.39 -0.68
N ARG A 92 22.01 30.24 0.60
CA ARG A 92 22.72 30.84 1.75
C ARG A 92 24.00 30.10 2.07
N VAL A 93 23.94 28.78 2.15
CA VAL A 93 25.13 27.95 2.36
C VAL A 93 26.17 28.19 1.26
N ASP A 94 25.74 28.32 0.00
CA ASP A 94 26.65 28.61 -1.12
C ASP A 94 27.23 30.03 -1.07
N ALA A 95 26.46 31.02 -0.60
CA ALA A 95 26.95 32.37 -0.37
C ALA A 95 28.02 32.40 0.74
N ASP A 96 27.75 31.76 1.89
CA ASP A 96 28.69 31.61 3.00
C ASP A 96 30.00 30.91 2.53
N ARG A 97 29.86 29.85 1.70
CA ARG A 97 30.99 29.15 1.09
C ARG A 97 31.85 30.04 0.20
N LYS A 98 31.21 30.87 -0.63
CA LYS A 98 31.91 31.80 -1.54
C LYS A 98 32.57 32.95 -0.80
N ALA A 99 32.01 33.36 0.33
CA ALA A 99 32.55 34.41 1.18
C ALA A 99 33.73 33.96 2.08
N ASN A 100 33.99 32.64 2.19
CA ASN A 100 34.94 32.06 3.16
C ASN A 100 34.62 32.40 4.64
N ASP A 101 33.38 32.78 4.96
CA ASP A 101 32.97 33.26 6.30
C ASP A 101 32.63 32.11 7.28
N GLY A 102 32.93 30.87 6.92
CA GLY A 102 32.46 29.69 7.65
C GLY A 102 30.96 29.46 7.45
N PHE A 103 30.49 28.25 7.73
CA PHE A 103 29.09 27.90 7.50
C PHE A 103 28.22 28.25 8.71
N SER A 104 27.13 28.97 8.48
CA SER A 104 26.16 29.17 9.55
C SER A 104 25.38 27.87 9.82
N PRO A 105 25.31 27.39 11.08
CA PRO A 105 24.72 26.10 11.42
C PRO A 105 23.22 26.02 11.13
N GLU A 106 22.50 27.13 11.23
CA GLU A 106 21.06 27.19 10.93
C GLU A 106 20.76 26.87 9.46
N TRP A 107 21.59 27.35 8.52
CA TRP A 107 21.42 27.08 7.10
C TRP A 107 21.75 25.63 6.75
N ILE A 108 22.79 25.06 7.36
CA ILE A 108 23.17 23.65 7.19
C ILE A 108 22.09 22.72 7.74
N PHE A 109 21.55 23.02 8.92
CA PHE A 109 20.48 22.22 9.48
C PHE A 109 19.26 22.20 8.55
N ALA A 110 18.86 23.37 8.07
CA ALA A 110 17.71 23.51 7.18
C ALA A 110 17.88 22.77 5.85
N ILE A 111 19.03 22.90 5.19
CA ILE A 111 19.30 22.18 3.92
C ILE A 111 19.38 20.67 4.16
N THR A 112 19.88 20.22 5.32
CA THR A 112 19.95 18.80 5.65
C THR A 112 18.56 18.21 5.83
N VAL A 113 17.68 18.89 6.58
CA VAL A 113 16.28 18.48 6.77
C VAL A 113 15.54 18.49 5.43
N ALA A 114 15.69 19.55 4.64
CA ALA A 114 15.06 19.67 3.33
C ALA A 114 15.55 18.57 2.36
N GLY A 115 16.86 18.30 2.31
CA GLY A 115 17.45 17.23 1.51
C GLY A 115 16.95 15.84 1.93
N ALA A 116 16.93 15.56 3.24
CA ALA A 116 16.40 14.30 3.77
C ALA A 116 14.92 14.12 3.44
N SER A 117 14.11 15.17 3.54
CA SER A 117 12.71 15.16 3.13
C SER A 117 12.52 14.95 1.64
N ALA A 118 13.33 15.59 0.79
CA ALA A 118 13.25 15.42 -0.66
C ALA A 118 13.59 13.98 -1.07
N VAL A 119 14.69 13.42 -0.55
CA VAL A 119 15.07 12.03 -0.77
C VAL A 119 13.99 11.07 -0.27
N THR A 120 13.47 11.31 0.94
CA THR A 120 12.39 10.51 1.50
C THR A 120 11.16 10.55 0.58
N ALA A 121 10.69 11.72 0.16
CA ALA A 121 9.51 11.83 -0.69
C ALA A 121 9.70 11.08 -2.03
N VAL A 122 10.87 11.18 -2.67
CA VAL A 122 11.20 10.43 -3.89
C VAL A 122 11.21 8.92 -3.64
N LEU A 123 11.84 8.45 -2.57
CA LEU A 123 11.84 7.02 -2.22
C LEU A 123 10.42 6.49 -1.98
N PHE A 124 9.55 7.26 -1.34
CA PHE A 124 8.16 6.85 -1.11
C PHE A 124 7.32 6.85 -2.40
N VAL A 125 7.52 7.83 -3.28
CA VAL A 125 6.89 7.85 -4.60
C VAL A 125 7.37 6.70 -5.46
N ALA A 126 8.67 6.38 -5.45
CA ALA A 126 9.25 5.27 -6.22
C ALA A 126 8.86 3.89 -5.67
N THR A 127 8.73 3.74 -4.35
CA THR A 127 8.33 2.47 -3.73
C THR A 127 6.85 2.14 -3.92
N THR A 128 5.99 3.15 -4.12
CA THR A 128 4.54 2.95 -4.33
C THR A 128 4.22 2.08 -5.57
N PRO A 129 4.75 2.34 -6.78
CA PRO A 129 4.55 1.47 -7.94
C PRO A 129 5.34 0.15 -7.85
N LEU A 130 6.53 0.15 -7.23
CA LEU A 130 7.36 -1.06 -7.09
C LEU A 130 6.73 -2.10 -6.13
N GLY A 131 5.95 -1.65 -5.15
CA GLY A 131 5.19 -2.52 -4.25
C GLY A 131 4.02 -3.25 -4.91
N ALA A 132 3.57 -2.80 -6.09
CA ALA A 132 2.54 -3.48 -6.88
C ALA A 132 3.10 -4.69 -7.66
N ILE A 133 4.43 -4.81 -7.79
CA ILE A 133 5.08 -5.94 -8.46
C ILE A 133 5.18 -7.11 -7.47
N PRO A 134 4.50 -8.26 -7.71
CA PRO A 134 4.40 -9.36 -6.75
C PRO A 134 5.76 -9.96 -6.35
N TYR A 135 6.76 -9.93 -7.24
CA TYR A 135 8.11 -10.46 -6.97
C TYR A 135 8.94 -9.54 -6.05
N VAL A 136 8.79 -8.22 -6.21
CA VAL A 136 9.53 -7.20 -5.45
C VAL A 136 8.82 -6.88 -4.13
N GLY A 137 7.49 -6.82 -4.13
CA GLY A 137 6.66 -6.56 -2.95
C GLY A 137 6.86 -7.58 -1.81
N SER A 138 7.20 -8.84 -2.12
CA SER A 138 7.52 -9.85 -1.10
C SER A 138 8.88 -9.63 -0.43
N ARG A 139 9.84 -8.99 -1.12
CA ARG A 139 11.20 -8.67 -0.61
C ARG A 139 11.26 -7.32 0.12
N ILE A 140 10.37 -6.39 -0.22
CA ILE A 140 10.19 -5.09 0.47
C ILE A 140 9.28 -5.23 1.71
N LYS A 141 8.94 -6.44 2.15
CA LYS A 141 8.21 -6.69 3.42
C LYS A 141 8.89 -6.07 4.66
N ILE A 142 10.20 -5.86 4.63
CA ILE A 142 10.98 -5.20 5.69
C ILE A 142 10.68 -3.68 5.77
N PHE A 143 10.38 -3.03 4.65
CA PHE A 143 9.90 -1.65 4.58
C PHE A 143 8.38 -1.63 4.43
N LYS A 144 7.69 -2.29 5.35
CA LYS A 144 6.25 -2.12 5.50
C LYS A 144 5.99 -0.61 5.70
N THR A 145 5.48 0.07 4.66
CA THR A 145 5.25 1.52 4.57
C THR A 145 4.53 2.09 5.78
N TYR A 146 3.78 1.27 6.50
CA TYR A 146 3.11 1.64 7.73
C TYR A 146 4.08 1.91 8.89
N ARG A 147 5.24 1.25 8.99
CA ARG A 147 6.28 1.47 10.03
C ARG A 147 7.10 2.74 9.81
N ALA A 148 6.95 3.39 8.66
CA ALA A 148 7.60 4.66 8.38
C ALA A 148 6.94 5.85 9.07
N PHE A 149 5.82 5.65 9.76
CA PHE A 149 5.16 6.72 10.53
C PHE A 149 6.12 7.39 11.53
N ALA A 150 7.01 6.61 12.15
CA ALA A 150 8.03 7.13 13.05
C ALA A 150 9.02 8.05 12.31
N TRP A 151 9.41 7.70 11.10
CA TRP A 151 10.27 8.54 10.26
C TRP A 151 9.56 9.81 9.78
N ASP A 152 8.29 9.70 9.40
CA ASP A 152 7.46 10.86 9.08
C ASP A 152 7.37 11.84 10.28
N PHE A 153 7.26 11.32 11.51
CA PHE A 153 7.29 12.14 12.72
C PHE A 153 8.67 12.72 13.02
N VAL A 154 9.76 11.99 12.76
CA VAL A 154 11.12 12.54 12.89
C VAL A 154 11.28 13.75 11.95
N LEU A 155 10.88 13.61 10.68
CA LEU A 155 10.94 14.72 9.73
C LEU A 155 10.01 15.86 10.14
N PHE A 156 8.80 15.58 10.63
CA PHE A 156 7.92 16.60 11.19
C PHE A 156 8.60 17.39 12.32
N VAL A 157 9.18 16.71 13.30
CA VAL A 157 9.87 17.37 14.42
C VAL A 157 11.07 18.18 13.90
N SER A 158 11.86 17.65 12.97
CA SER A 158 12.96 18.38 12.35
C SER A 158 12.50 19.64 11.63
N TRP A 159 11.38 19.60 10.91
CA TRP A 159 10.78 20.78 10.28
C TRP A 159 10.25 21.79 11.29
N ILE A 160 9.67 21.34 12.42
CA ILE A 160 9.27 22.23 13.51
C ILE A 160 10.47 22.92 14.16
N VAL A 161 11.59 22.21 14.34
CA VAL A 161 12.84 22.80 14.84
C VAL A 161 13.37 23.84 13.85
N ALA A 162 13.41 23.52 12.54
CA ALA A 162 13.85 24.45 11.51
C ALA A 162 12.96 25.69 11.46
N PHE A 163 11.64 25.50 11.46
CA PHE A 163 10.65 26.56 11.56
C PHE A 163 10.90 27.42 12.82
N GLY A 164 11.10 26.82 13.99
CA GLY A 164 11.34 27.54 15.24
C GLY A 164 12.57 28.45 15.18
N ILE A 165 13.68 27.94 14.61
CA ILE A 165 14.91 28.72 14.42
C ILE A 165 14.65 29.93 13.52
N PHE A 166 14.07 29.71 12.33
CA PHE A 166 13.84 30.81 11.39
C PHE A 166 12.71 31.74 11.79
N ALA A 167 11.69 31.23 12.48
CA ALA A 167 10.63 32.04 13.06
C ALA A 167 11.19 33.04 14.07
N ALA A 168 12.08 32.58 14.96
CA ALA A 168 12.75 33.44 15.93
C ALA A 168 13.61 34.51 15.25
N ILE A 169 14.31 34.18 14.15
CA ILE A 169 15.19 35.10 13.42
C ILE A 169 14.41 36.11 12.57
N PHE A 170 13.38 35.65 11.84
CA PHE A 170 12.78 36.42 10.74
C PHE A 170 11.38 36.97 11.03
N LEU A 171 10.54 36.35 11.86
CA LEU A 171 9.16 36.83 12.05
C LEU A 171 9.12 38.17 12.78
N HIS A 172 9.94 38.34 13.82
CA HIS A 172 10.01 39.58 14.59
C HIS A 172 10.91 40.65 13.94
N ARG A 173 11.63 40.32 12.88
CA ARG A 173 12.52 41.25 12.18
C ARG A 173 11.73 42.09 11.17
N GLU A 174 12.05 43.38 11.09
CA GLU A 174 11.49 44.28 10.07
C GLU A 174 11.90 43.83 8.66
N SER A 175 11.05 44.07 7.66
CA SER A 175 11.24 43.57 6.29
C SER A 175 12.51 44.10 5.61
N ASP A 176 12.95 45.29 6.00
CA ASP A 176 14.06 46.00 5.37
C ASP A 176 15.41 45.67 6.02
N ASN A 177 15.37 45.07 7.22
CA ASN A 177 16.57 44.63 7.92
C ASN A 177 17.03 43.28 7.38
N SER A 178 18.12 43.25 6.62
CA SER A 178 18.70 42.00 6.12
C SER A 178 19.36 41.18 7.24
N TYR A 179 19.40 39.85 7.08
CA TYR A 179 20.13 38.95 7.99
C TYR A 179 21.07 38.07 7.17
N LYS A 180 22.37 38.16 7.43
CA LYS A 180 23.41 37.39 6.69
C LYS A 180 23.23 37.49 5.16
N GLY A 181 23.09 38.73 4.69
CA GLY A 181 22.83 39.06 3.27
C GLY A 181 21.45 38.65 2.76
N SER A 182 20.52 38.23 3.62
CA SER A 182 19.20 37.71 3.24
C SER A 182 18.11 38.74 3.36
N ARG A 183 17.23 38.78 2.34
CA ARG A 183 16.02 39.61 2.36
C ARG A 183 15.01 38.99 3.30
N THR A 184 14.71 39.68 4.40
CA THR A 184 13.79 39.21 5.44
C THR A 184 12.39 38.95 4.91
N SER A 185 11.90 39.73 3.94
CA SER A 185 10.59 39.49 3.31
C SER A 185 10.49 38.12 2.62
N VAL A 186 11.55 37.68 1.95
CA VAL A 186 11.60 36.39 1.26
C VAL A 186 11.71 35.25 2.27
N MET A 187 12.52 35.43 3.32
CA MET A 187 12.68 34.42 4.37
C MET A 187 11.42 34.25 5.22
N LYS A 188 10.61 35.29 5.41
CA LYS A 188 9.29 35.14 6.05
C LYS A 188 8.39 34.18 5.27
N VAL A 189 8.42 34.21 3.93
CA VAL A 189 7.68 33.24 3.11
C VAL A 189 8.26 31.84 3.27
N ALA A 190 9.59 31.70 3.25
CA ALA A 190 10.26 30.41 3.45
C ALA A 190 9.88 29.77 4.81
N VAL A 191 9.84 30.57 5.89
CA VAL A 191 9.40 30.11 7.22
C VAL A 191 7.99 29.52 7.17
N TRP A 192 7.05 30.14 6.46
CA TRP A 192 5.69 29.58 6.31
C TRP A 192 5.67 28.30 5.48
N ILE A 193 6.52 28.21 4.44
CA ILE A 193 6.67 26.98 3.65
C ILE A 193 7.18 25.83 4.53
N ASP A 194 8.13 26.09 5.43
CA ASP A 194 8.65 25.12 6.38
C ASP A 194 7.53 24.57 7.29
N LEU A 195 6.67 25.46 7.81
CA LEU A 195 5.54 25.07 8.65
C LEU A 195 4.51 24.24 7.88
N VAL A 196 4.17 24.66 6.66
CA VAL A 196 3.23 23.92 5.81
C VAL A 196 3.78 22.54 5.49
N ASN A 197 5.07 22.44 5.18
CA ASN A 197 5.71 21.14 4.95
C ASN A 197 5.71 20.27 6.21
N ALA A 198 5.97 20.86 7.38
CA ALA A 198 5.87 20.18 8.66
C ALA A 198 4.48 19.56 8.85
N ILE A 199 3.40 20.32 8.58
CA ILE A 199 2.03 19.84 8.69
C ILE A 199 1.78 18.66 7.75
N PHE A 200 2.29 18.68 6.52
CA PHE A 200 2.17 17.52 5.62
C PHE A 200 2.88 16.27 6.17
N TRP A 201 4.07 16.41 6.73
CA TRP A 201 4.78 15.31 7.41
C TRP A 201 4.00 14.80 8.62
N PHE A 202 3.39 15.68 9.40
CA PHE A 202 2.52 15.31 10.52
C PHE A 202 1.31 14.51 10.06
N ILE A 203 0.56 15.00 9.07
CA ILE A 203 -0.61 14.30 8.52
C ILE A 203 -0.22 12.92 7.99
N SER A 204 0.93 12.83 7.32
CA SER A 204 1.47 11.55 6.81
C SER A 204 1.79 10.57 7.94
N GLY A 205 2.45 11.06 9.00
CA GLY A 205 2.78 10.28 10.19
C GLY A 205 1.54 9.82 10.96
N VAL A 206 0.56 10.70 11.18
CA VAL A 206 -0.71 10.37 11.83
C VAL A 206 -1.48 9.33 11.02
N TYR A 207 -1.58 9.51 9.71
CA TYR A 207 -2.22 8.51 8.85
C TYR A 207 -1.52 7.16 8.95
N GLY A 208 -0.17 7.13 8.86
CA GLY A 208 0.61 5.91 8.98
C GLY A 208 0.44 5.22 10.33
N CYS A 209 0.39 6.00 11.41
CA CYS A 209 0.12 5.54 12.77
C CYS A 209 -1.28 4.91 12.86
N ILE A 210 -2.32 5.61 12.43
CA ILE A 210 -3.70 5.12 12.44
C ILE A 210 -3.80 3.81 11.66
N LYS A 211 -3.26 3.75 10.44
CA LYS A 211 -3.33 2.54 9.62
C LYS A 211 -2.58 1.35 10.25
N THR A 212 -1.46 1.61 10.93
CA THR A 212 -0.69 0.56 11.63
C THR A 212 -1.46 0.01 12.83
N PHE A 213 -1.96 0.89 13.71
CA PHE A 213 -2.55 0.46 14.98
C PHE A 213 -4.04 0.14 14.90
N LEU A 214 -4.79 0.73 13.97
CA LEU A 214 -6.22 0.48 13.77
C LEU A 214 -6.50 -0.48 12.62
N GLY A 215 -5.60 -0.66 11.66
CA GLY A 215 -5.76 -1.64 10.58
C GLY A 215 -5.87 -3.06 11.12
N ASP A 216 -4.90 -3.46 11.94
CA ASP A 216 -4.88 -4.79 12.58
C ASP A 216 -6.13 -5.05 13.45
N LYS A 217 -6.66 -4.01 14.11
CA LYS A 217 -7.90 -4.10 14.89
C LYS A 217 -9.15 -4.19 14.03
N THR A 218 -9.18 -3.49 12.90
CA THR A 218 -10.33 -3.45 11.98
C THR A 218 -10.45 -4.78 11.21
N ASP A 219 -9.31 -5.35 10.82
CA ASP A 219 -9.26 -6.66 10.17
C ASP A 219 -9.71 -7.76 11.14
N ALA A 220 -9.21 -7.75 12.38
CA ALA A 220 -9.63 -8.71 13.41
C ALA A 220 -11.13 -8.59 13.79
N MET A 221 -11.69 -7.37 13.75
CA MET A 221 -13.11 -7.14 14.05
C MET A 221 -13.99 -7.56 12.86
N THR A 222 -13.53 -7.34 11.64
CA THR A 222 -14.21 -7.74 10.39
C THR A 222 -14.25 -9.26 10.25
N ASP A 223 -13.15 -9.95 10.56
CA ASP A 223 -13.10 -11.42 10.57
C ASP A 223 -14.06 -12.02 11.61
N LYS A 224 -14.12 -11.45 12.82
CA LYS A 224 -15.09 -11.87 13.85
C LYS A 224 -16.54 -11.65 13.43
N ILE A 225 -16.85 -10.52 12.79
CA ILE A 225 -18.21 -10.22 12.31
C ILE A 225 -18.57 -11.12 11.14
N GLY A 226 -17.64 -11.36 10.21
CA GLY A 226 -17.79 -12.30 9.11
C GLY A 226 -18.11 -13.70 9.61
N GLN A 227 -17.32 -14.21 10.56
CA GLN A 227 -17.50 -15.53 11.16
C GLN A 227 -18.88 -15.66 11.82
N LYS A 228 -19.33 -14.66 12.59
CA LYS A 228 -20.67 -14.63 13.19
C LYS A 228 -21.80 -14.60 12.15
N LEU A 229 -21.62 -13.89 11.04
CA LEU A 229 -22.61 -13.86 9.95
C LEU A 229 -22.66 -15.19 9.20
N PHE A 230 -21.52 -15.86 9.02
CA PHE A 230 -21.46 -17.18 8.41
C PHE A 230 -22.06 -18.26 9.32
N GLU A 231 -21.77 -18.25 10.62
CA GLU A 231 -22.41 -19.13 11.61
C GLU A 231 -23.93 -18.91 11.66
N LYS A 232 -24.38 -17.65 11.67
CA LYS A 232 -25.80 -17.31 11.68
C LYS A 232 -26.51 -17.70 10.38
N LYS A 233 -25.80 -17.76 9.24
CA LYS A 233 -26.31 -18.29 7.97
C LYS A 233 -26.35 -19.81 7.99
N GLN A 234 -25.30 -20.48 8.44
CA GLN A 234 -25.26 -21.95 8.56
C GLN A 234 -26.37 -22.47 9.50
N ALA A 235 -26.61 -21.81 10.63
CA ALA A 235 -27.70 -22.15 11.54
C ALA A 235 -29.10 -21.92 10.94
N LYS A 236 -29.23 -21.06 9.92
CA LYS A 236 -30.48 -20.79 9.22
C LYS A 236 -30.72 -21.73 8.03
N ASP A 237 -29.64 -22.34 7.51
CA ASP A 237 -29.66 -23.29 6.38
C ASP A 237 -29.64 -24.77 6.84
N VAL A 238 -29.60 -25.07 8.15
CA VAL A 238 -29.92 -26.42 8.64
C VAL A 238 -31.42 -26.65 8.42
N PRO A 239 -31.84 -27.57 7.55
CA PRO A 239 -33.24 -27.81 7.30
C PRO A 239 -33.90 -28.37 8.57
N VAL A 240 -34.93 -27.68 9.05
CA VAL A 240 -35.93 -28.23 9.95
C VAL A 240 -36.66 -29.35 9.21
N LYS A 241 -36.07 -30.55 9.17
CA LYS A 241 -36.70 -31.77 8.68
C LYS A 241 -36.18 -32.98 9.45
N GLU A 242 -36.47 -33.03 10.74
CA GLU A 242 -36.70 -34.28 11.48
C GLU A 242 -37.61 -33.97 12.69
N ALA A 243 -38.89 -33.74 12.44
CA ALA A 243 -39.90 -33.60 13.51
C ALA A 243 -41.29 -34.07 13.06
N GLY A 244 -41.35 -35.13 12.24
CA GLY A 244 -42.64 -35.59 11.75
C GLY A 244 -42.61 -36.91 11.02
N TYR A 245 -42.09 -37.97 11.65
CA TYR A 245 -42.43 -39.37 11.33
C TYR A 245 -42.07 -40.25 12.53
N ALA A 246 -42.87 -40.18 13.60
CA ALA A 246 -42.91 -41.19 14.64
C ALA A 246 -44.34 -41.22 15.21
N GLU A 247 -45.17 -42.07 14.61
CA GLU A 247 -46.39 -42.74 15.10
C GLU A 247 -47.47 -42.81 14.02
N SER A 248 -47.48 -43.94 13.31
CA SER A 248 -48.69 -44.62 12.82
C SER A 248 -48.28 -45.84 11.98
N VAL A 249 -47.79 -46.89 12.65
CA VAL A 249 -48.21 -48.29 12.45
C VAL A 249 -47.90 -49.05 13.73
#